data_AF-A0A0F2RDC2-F1
#
_entry.id   AF-A0A0F2RDC2-F1
#
_cell.length_a   1.000
_cell.length_b   1.000
_cell.length_c   1.000
_cell.angle_alpha   90.00
_cell.angle_beta   90.00
_cell.angle_gamma   90.00
#
_symmetry.space_group_name_H-M   'P 1'
#
loop_
_entity.id
_entity.type
_entity.pdbx_description
1 polymer ?
#
loop_
_entity_poly.entity_id
_entity_poly.type
_entity_poly.pdbx_seq_one_letter_code
_entity_poly.pdbx_strand_id
1 'polypeptide(L)'
;MPSHDFLNPKISPAKPQRSLEDLLTQAGKHHVLAVKLSVPDRLVKPHSLVAGWISARQSARKHAKENGSTWTFQADPGPFTENDNRRHRILSALFKAIELQGGRVEEGVKGQLFICEDRDQLEISLREKKKRVRVPLTDQQRSWRPHSDETHKWDMQPTGFLIFEIKSYVSSPVQKNWVENQSVRLEDELGLIVPNLFAALQLVRESRLLREEDSRRYQQRQLEAAVARQRWADEQKRWDSLVQIAHDWKDRQLVLEFLRSQMNEPDGITALTGEMTECDWIDWVQSRLGQALTST
;
A
#
# COMPACT_ATOMS: atom_id res chain seq x y z
N MET A 1 -13.78 -27.16 35.66
CA MET A 1 -13.67 -25.75 35.23
C MET A 1 -12.20 -25.47 34.95
N PRO A 2 -11.74 -25.55 33.69
CA PRO A 2 -10.34 -25.29 33.39
C PRO A 2 -10.12 -23.79 33.13
N SER A 3 -9.14 -23.24 33.85
CA SER A 3 -8.65 -21.88 33.77
C SER A 3 -8.00 -21.62 32.41
N HIS A 4 -8.52 -20.66 31.65
CA HIS A 4 -7.88 -20.17 30.43
C HIS A 4 -6.76 -19.20 30.80
N ASP A 5 -5.53 -19.68 30.79
CA ASP A 5 -4.34 -18.82 30.71
C ASP A 5 -4.24 -18.26 29.29
N PHE A 6 -4.64 -16.99 29.14
CA PHE A 6 -4.39 -16.23 27.93
C PHE A 6 -2.89 -15.95 27.82
N LEU A 7 -2.25 -16.61 26.84
CA LEU A 7 -0.93 -16.26 26.33
C LEU A 7 -0.93 -14.79 25.91
N ASN A 8 -0.35 -13.95 26.75
CA ASN A 8 -0.09 -12.54 26.46
C ASN A 8 0.93 -12.49 25.29
N PRO A 9 0.59 -11.94 24.11
CA PRO A 9 1.53 -11.86 23.01
C PRO A 9 2.68 -10.95 23.42
N LYS A 10 3.90 -11.51 23.48
CA LYS A 10 5.14 -10.76 23.71
C LYS A 10 5.17 -9.55 22.77
N ILE A 11 4.94 -8.38 23.33
CA ILE A 11 5.20 -7.09 22.69
C ILE A 11 6.70 -7.12 22.36
N SER A 12 7.04 -7.25 21.07
CA SER A 12 8.42 -7.07 20.62
C SER A 12 8.91 -5.72 21.12
N PRO A 13 10.15 -5.61 21.63
CA PRO A 13 10.68 -4.33 22.05
C PRO A 13 10.61 -3.36 20.87
N ALA A 14 9.92 -2.23 21.08
CA ALA A 14 9.87 -1.15 20.09
C ALA A 14 11.32 -0.82 19.71
N LYS A 15 11.65 -0.87 18.41
CA LYS A 15 12.95 -0.41 17.90
C LYS A 15 13.21 0.98 18.49
N PRO A 16 14.45 1.28 18.94
CA PRO A 16 14.78 2.61 19.44
C PRO A 16 14.42 3.63 18.36
N GLN A 17 13.56 4.58 18.70
CA GLN A 17 13.20 5.68 17.83
C GLN A 17 14.46 6.53 17.64
N ARG A 18 15.04 6.54 16.43
CA ARG A 18 16.17 7.42 16.12
C ARG A 18 15.72 8.87 16.24
N SER A 19 16.58 9.69 16.85
CA SER A 19 16.33 11.13 16.94
C SER A 19 16.51 11.79 15.56
N LEU A 20 15.94 12.99 15.37
CA LEU A 20 16.14 13.76 14.15
C LEU A 20 17.63 14.09 13.96
N GLU A 21 18.35 14.38 15.04
CA GLU A 21 19.78 14.68 15.02
C GLU A 21 20.61 13.49 14.52
N ASP A 22 20.27 12.27 14.93
CA ASP A 22 20.93 11.06 14.43
C ASP A 22 20.69 10.87 12.93
N LEU A 23 19.46 11.09 12.46
CA LEU A 23 19.10 11.00 11.05
C LEU A 23 19.82 12.07 10.22
N LEU A 24 19.90 13.30 10.72
CA LEU A 24 20.61 14.40 10.07
C LEU A 24 22.13 14.14 10.04
N THR A 25 22.68 13.55 11.10
CA THR A 25 24.11 13.18 11.18
C THR A 25 24.45 12.01 10.27
N GLN A 26 23.57 11.00 10.18
CA GLN A 26 23.71 9.87 9.26
C GLN A 26 23.45 10.27 7.81
N ALA A 27 22.59 11.25 7.58
CA ALA A 27 22.49 12.02 6.36
C ALA A 27 23.70 12.93 6.11
N GLY A 28 24.75 12.88 6.94
CA GLY A 28 25.99 13.65 6.90
C GLY A 28 26.81 13.62 5.60
N LYS A 29 26.28 13.06 4.50
CA LYS A 29 26.70 13.39 3.13
C LYS A 29 26.05 14.68 2.59
N HIS A 30 24.89 15.06 3.12
CA HIS A 30 24.10 16.24 2.73
C HIS A 30 24.29 17.45 3.67
N HIS A 31 24.97 17.27 4.80
CA HIS A 31 25.04 18.28 5.87
C HIS A 31 26.17 19.33 5.76
N VAL A 32 26.85 19.43 4.61
CA VAL A 32 27.93 20.44 4.43
C VAL A 32 27.47 21.69 3.71
N LEU A 33 26.25 21.70 3.15
CA LEU A 33 25.70 22.87 2.49
C LEU A 33 24.29 23.17 3.02
N ALA A 34 24.19 23.38 4.35
CA ALA A 34 23.39 24.50 4.84
C ALA A 34 24.07 25.82 4.39
N VAL A 35 24.29 25.94 3.07
CA VAL A 35 24.53 27.22 2.41
C VAL A 35 23.38 28.09 2.86
N LYS A 36 23.64 29.37 3.14
CA LYS A 36 22.60 30.37 3.30
C LYS A 36 21.67 30.28 2.08
N LEU A 37 20.64 29.44 2.19
CA LEU A 37 19.63 29.22 1.15
C LEU A 37 18.75 30.45 1.20
N SER A 38 19.23 31.50 0.55
CA SER A 38 18.49 32.74 0.41
C SER A 38 17.64 32.63 -0.85
N VAL A 39 16.33 32.75 -0.68
CA VAL A 39 15.41 32.88 -1.82
C VAL A 39 15.65 34.25 -2.44
N PRO A 40 16.04 34.33 -3.72
CA PRO A 40 16.25 35.62 -4.37
C PRO A 40 14.93 36.40 -4.44
N ASP A 41 14.99 37.71 -4.20
CA ASP A 41 13.81 38.59 -4.31
C ASP A 41 13.19 38.56 -5.71
N ARG A 42 13.99 38.26 -6.74
CA ARG A 42 13.54 38.14 -8.13
C ARG A 42 13.86 36.76 -8.69
N LEU A 43 12.92 36.21 -9.48
CA LEU A 43 13.11 34.93 -10.15
C LEU A 43 14.04 35.08 -11.37
N VAL A 44 15.35 35.00 -11.13
CA VAL A 44 16.38 35.04 -12.18
C VAL A 44 16.80 33.60 -12.49
N LYS A 45 16.56 33.15 -13.74
CA LYS A 45 16.78 31.77 -14.22
C LYS A 45 16.03 30.72 -13.37
N PRO A 46 14.71 30.56 -13.55
CA PRO A 46 13.94 29.54 -12.83
C PRO A 46 14.47 28.12 -13.08
N HIS A 47 14.25 27.23 -12.12
CA HIS A 47 14.41 25.79 -12.31
C HIS A 47 13.59 25.31 -13.51
N SER A 48 14.05 24.27 -14.22
CA SER A 48 13.43 23.76 -15.46
C SER A 48 11.93 23.51 -15.34
N LEU A 49 11.48 22.83 -14.27
CA LEU A 49 10.06 22.62 -13.97
C LEU A 49 9.28 23.94 -13.83
N VAL A 50 9.80 24.87 -13.03
CA VAL A 50 9.16 26.17 -12.79
C VAL A 50 9.11 27.00 -14.08
N ALA A 51 10.19 26.97 -14.88
CA ALA A 51 10.23 27.59 -16.20
C ALA A 51 9.17 27.00 -17.13
N GLY A 52 9.02 25.67 -17.10
CA GLY A 52 7.97 24.93 -17.82
C GLY A 52 6.57 25.41 -17.44
N TRP A 53 6.26 25.55 -16.15
CA TRP A 53 4.95 26.04 -15.70
C TRP A 53 4.65 27.48 -16.14
N ILE A 54 5.65 28.36 -16.05
CA ILE A 54 5.51 29.75 -16.49
C ILE A 54 5.22 29.78 -17.99
N SER A 55 5.98 29.02 -18.79
CA SER A 55 5.81 28.94 -20.24
C SER A 55 4.46 28.33 -20.65
N ALA A 56 4.06 27.23 -19.98
CA ALA A 56 2.78 26.57 -20.22
C ALA A 56 1.61 27.52 -19.96
N ARG A 57 1.64 28.27 -18.86
CA ARG A 57 0.61 29.27 -18.54
C ARG A 57 0.61 30.41 -19.55
N GLN A 58 1.77 30.96 -19.92
CA GLN A 58 1.85 32.01 -20.94
C GLN A 58 1.26 31.54 -22.27
N SER A 59 1.54 30.30 -22.67
CA SER A 59 1.00 29.68 -23.88
C SER A 59 -0.52 29.53 -23.79
N ALA A 60 -1.04 29.04 -22.65
CA ALA A 60 -2.49 28.95 -22.42
C ALA A 60 -3.19 30.31 -22.52
N ARG A 61 -2.59 31.36 -21.94
CA ARG A 61 -3.13 32.73 -22.05
C ARG A 61 -3.12 33.25 -23.48
N LYS A 62 -2.05 32.97 -24.25
CA LYS A 62 -1.94 33.35 -25.65
C LYS A 62 -3.02 32.64 -26.48
N HIS A 63 -3.16 31.33 -26.32
CA HIS A 63 -4.21 30.55 -26.97
C HIS A 63 -5.63 31.03 -26.64
N ALA A 64 -5.91 31.39 -25.38
CA ALA A 64 -7.21 31.93 -24.98
C ALA A 64 -7.53 33.27 -25.67
N LYS A 65 -6.52 34.12 -25.88
CA LYS A 65 -6.67 35.40 -26.58
C LYS A 65 -6.81 35.25 -28.09
N GLU A 66 -6.07 34.33 -28.70
CA GLU A 66 -6.05 34.10 -30.14
C GLU A 66 -7.31 33.38 -30.64
N ASN A 67 -7.86 32.46 -29.84
CA ASN A 67 -8.99 31.62 -30.26
C ASN A 67 -10.38 32.25 -30.06
N GLY A 68 -10.45 33.47 -29.50
CA GLY A 68 -11.56 34.44 -29.60
C GLY A 68 -12.99 34.01 -29.21
N SER A 69 -13.22 32.74 -28.89
CA SER A 69 -14.53 32.22 -28.56
C SER A 69 -14.87 32.48 -27.10
N THR A 70 -16.14 32.71 -26.79
CA THR A 70 -16.62 32.93 -25.41
C THR A 70 -16.16 31.84 -24.44
N TRP A 71 -16.02 30.60 -24.93
CA TRP A 71 -15.56 29.46 -24.14
C TRP A 71 -14.04 29.45 -23.90
N THR A 72 -13.24 29.95 -24.85
CA THR A 72 -11.78 30.05 -24.70
C THR A 72 -11.36 31.22 -23.82
N PHE A 73 -12.14 32.32 -23.79
CA PHE A 73 -11.92 33.42 -22.86
C PHE A 73 -12.17 33.01 -21.39
N GLN A 74 -13.17 32.15 -21.15
CA GLN A 74 -13.41 31.55 -19.83
C GLN A 74 -12.29 30.60 -19.37
N ALA A 75 -11.48 30.11 -20.31
CA ALA A 75 -10.33 29.27 -20.04
C ALA A 75 -9.01 30.05 -19.85
N ASP A 76 -8.99 31.39 -19.94
CA ASP A 76 -7.81 32.19 -19.62
C ASP A 76 -7.51 32.03 -18.12
N PRO A 77 -6.36 31.45 -17.74
CA PRO A 77 -6.01 31.27 -16.33
C PRO A 77 -5.75 32.60 -15.61
N GLY A 78 -5.64 33.71 -16.33
CA GLY A 78 -5.34 35.04 -15.79
C GLY A 78 -3.86 35.25 -15.46
N PRO A 79 -3.46 36.49 -15.12
CA PRO A 79 -2.10 36.79 -14.69
C PRO A 79 -1.75 36.04 -13.40
N PHE A 80 -0.45 35.86 -13.15
CA PHE A 80 0.02 35.35 -11.86
C PHE A 80 -0.24 36.37 -10.76
N THR A 81 -0.70 35.88 -9.62
CA THR A 81 -0.78 36.68 -8.40
C THR A 81 0.63 36.88 -7.82
N GLU A 82 0.80 37.85 -6.91
CA GLU A 82 2.07 38.03 -6.20
C GLU A 82 2.49 36.76 -5.43
N ASN A 83 1.50 36.04 -4.90
CA ASN A 83 1.75 34.80 -4.20
C ASN A 83 2.15 33.64 -5.11
N ASP A 84 1.67 33.60 -6.36
CA ASP A 84 2.15 32.64 -7.36
C ASP A 84 3.63 32.91 -7.70
N ASN A 85 3.99 34.18 -7.90
CA ASN A 85 5.37 34.58 -8.16
C ASN A 85 6.29 34.21 -6.98
N ARG A 86 5.81 34.43 -5.75
CA ARG A 86 6.50 34.03 -4.52
C ARG A 86 6.69 32.51 -4.41
N ARG A 87 5.65 31.72 -4.70
CA ARG A 87 5.74 30.25 -4.75
C ARG A 87 6.76 29.77 -5.78
N HIS A 88 6.80 30.38 -6.97
CA HIS A 88 7.79 30.04 -7.99
C HIS A 88 9.22 30.34 -7.54
N ARG A 89 9.46 31.45 -6.83
CA ARG A 89 10.76 31.78 -6.23
C ARG A 89 11.20 30.73 -5.22
N ILE A 90 10.33 30.40 -4.27
CA ILE A 90 10.60 29.40 -3.24
C ILE A 90 10.84 28.02 -3.85
N LEU A 91 9.96 27.54 -4.74
CA LEU A 91 10.13 26.23 -5.39
C LEU A 91 11.39 26.19 -6.25
N SER A 92 11.70 27.26 -6.97
CA SER A 92 12.93 27.30 -7.76
C SER A 92 14.18 27.25 -6.90
N ALA A 93 14.19 27.88 -5.72
CA ALA A 93 15.32 27.81 -4.79
C ALA A 93 15.42 26.41 -4.16
N LEU A 94 14.29 25.88 -3.71
CA LEU A 94 14.18 24.55 -3.12
C LEU A 94 14.66 23.45 -4.08
N PHE A 95 14.17 23.45 -5.32
CA PHE A 95 14.53 22.41 -6.29
C PHE A 95 16.02 22.44 -6.63
N LYS A 96 16.59 23.64 -6.85
CA LYS A 96 18.03 23.78 -7.06
C LYS A 96 18.85 23.30 -5.87
N ALA A 97 18.38 23.56 -4.64
CA ALA A 97 19.05 23.10 -3.43
C ALA A 97 19.04 21.57 -3.32
N ILE A 98 17.91 20.93 -3.65
CA ILE A 98 17.78 19.47 -3.68
C ILE A 98 18.70 18.87 -4.74
N GLU A 99 18.71 19.41 -5.96
CA GLU A 99 19.56 18.93 -7.05
C GLU A 99 21.05 19.11 -6.73
N LEU A 100 21.42 20.22 -6.08
CA LEU A 100 22.79 20.48 -5.63
C LEU A 100 23.26 19.43 -4.61
N GLN A 101 22.33 18.92 -3.79
CA GLN A 101 22.58 17.85 -2.82
C GLN A 101 22.42 16.45 -3.45
N GLY A 102 22.27 16.33 -4.77
CA GLY A 102 22.22 15.03 -5.46
C GLY A 102 20.84 14.36 -5.49
N GLY A 103 19.79 15.04 -4.99
CA GLY A 103 18.41 14.62 -5.22
C GLY A 103 17.94 14.97 -6.63
N ARG A 104 16.78 14.47 -7.01
CA ARG A 104 16.05 14.87 -8.23
C ARG A 104 14.67 15.38 -7.86
N VAL A 105 14.13 16.27 -8.68
CA VAL A 105 12.74 16.73 -8.55
C VAL A 105 11.98 16.32 -9.80
N GLU A 106 10.86 15.65 -9.59
CA GLU A 106 10.02 15.12 -10.65
C GLU A 106 8.57 15.62 -10.47
N GLU A 107 7.93 15.94 -11.59
CA GLU A 107 6.50 16.25 -11.61
C GLU A 107 5.74 15.00 -12.05
N GLY A 108 4.84 14.53 -11.19
CA GLY A 108 3.98 13.39 -11.45
C GLY A 108 2.65 13.77 -12.09
N VAL A 109 1.72 12.82 -12.06
CA VAL A 109 0.38 12.99 -12.63
C VAL A 109 -0.38 14.08 -11.87
N LYS A 110 -1.16 14.91 -12.59
CA LYS A 110 -1.97 16.00 -12.01
C LYS A 110 -1.16 17.06 -11.22
N GLY A 111 0.13 17.24 -11.53
CA GLY A 111 0.96 18.28 -10.92
C GLY A 111 1.43 17.97 -9.50
N GLN A 112 1.45 16.68 -9.12
CA GLN A 112 2.10 16.24 -7.89
C GLN A 112 3.61 16.44 -8.00
N LEU A 113 4.26 16.83 -6.91
CA LEU A 113 5.70 17.06 -6.87
C LEU A 113 6.38 16.00 -6.04
N PHE A 114 7.40 15.36 -6.61
CA PHE A 114 8.18 14.34 -5.96
C PHE A 114 9.64 14.76 -5.84
N ILE A 115 10.21 14.51 -4.68
CA ILE A 115 11.66 14.55 -4.46
C ILE A 115 12.14 13.11 -4.46
N CYS A 116 13.14 12.82 -5.29
CA CYS A 116 13.63 11.48 -5.52
C CYS A 116 15.11 11.37 -5.12
N GLU A 117 15.45 10.29 -4.40
CA GLU A 117 16.83 9.85 -4.16
C GLU A 117 16.89 8.34 -4.47
N ASP A 118 17.69 7.95 -5.47
CA ASP A 118 17.72 6.59 -6.02
C ASP A 118 16.33 6.05 -6.46
N ARG A 119 15.72 5.19 -5.62
CA ARG A 119 14.41 4.56 -5.80
C ARG A 119 13.37 5.06 -4.79
N ASP A 120 13.78 5.92 -3.87
CA ASP A 120 12.92 6.48 -2.84
C ASP A 120 12.39 7.82 -3.30
N GLN A 121 11.10 8.05 -3.08
CA GLN A 121 10.41 9.26 -3.50
C GLN A 121 9.55 9.81 -2.37
N LEU A 122 9.48 11.13 -2.30
CA LEU A 122 8.71 11.87 -1.31
C LEU A 122 7.82 12.90 -2.01
N GLU A 123 6.51 12.74 -1.87
CA GLU A 123 5.53 13.70 -2.37
C GLU A 123 5.52 14.95 -1.48
N ILE A 124 5.69 16.11 -2.09
CA ILE A 124 5.65 17.42 -1.43
C ILE A 124 4.58 18.31 -2.04
N SER A 125 4.13 19.30 -1.27
CA SER A 125 3.16 20.29 -1.72
C SER A 125 3.49 21.65 -1.13
N LEU A 126 3.57 22.68 -1.98
CA LEU A 126 3.58 24.07 -1.55
C LEU A 126 2.28 24.70 -2.02
N ARG A 127 1.43 25.20 -1.11
CA ARG A 127 0.16 25.87 -1.45
C ARG A 127 -0.07 27.13 -0.65
N GLU A 128 -0.92 28.01 -1.17
CA GLU A 128 -1.43 29.12 -0.39
C GLU A 128 -2.50 28.64 0.61
N LYS A 129 -2.39 29.12 1.86
CA LYS A 129 -3.40 28.94 2.88
C LYS A 129 -4.65 29.73 2.49
N LYS A 130 -5.79 29.05 2.56
CA LYS A 130 -7.10 29.66 2.35
C LYS A 130 -7.86 29.68 3.66
N LYS A 131 -8.54 30.77 3.94
CA LYS A 131 -9.45 30.91 5.08
C LYS A 131 -10.87 30.88 4.58
N ARG A 132 -11.71 30.12 5.29
CA ARG A 132 -13.15 30.11 5.08
C ARG A 132 -13.76 31.34 5.73
N VAL A 133 -14.41 32.18 4.93
CA VAL A 133 -15.02 33.46 5.36
C VAL A 133 -16.51 33.45 5.01
N ARG A 134 -17.34 34.07 5.86
CA ARG A 134 -18.76 34.30 5.57
C ARG A 134 -18.89 35.53 4.68
N VAL A 135 -19.44 35.35 3.49
CA VAL A 135 -19.72 36.43 2.54
C VAL A 135 -21.23 36.61 2.47
N PRO A 136 -21.77 37.83 2.65
CA PRO A 136 -23.21 38.05 2.54
C PRO A 136 -23.69 37.72 1.13
N LEU A 137 -24.88 37.11 1.02
CA LEU A 137 -25.50 36.85 -0.27
C LEU A 137 -25.95 38.16 -0.91
N THR A 138 -25.69 38.32 -2.21
CA THR A 138 -26.27 39.42 -3.00
C THR A 138 -27.78 39.22 -3.19
N ASP A 139 -28.51 40.31 -3.45
CA ASP A 139 -29.98 40.25 -3.61
C ASP A 139 -30.40 39.29 -4.72
N GLN A 140 -29.65 39.25 -5.82
CA GLN A 140 -29.84 38.28 -6.89
C GLN A 140 -29.63 36.83 -6.41
N GLN A 141 -28.64 36.56 -5.55
CA GLN A 141 -28.40 35.21 -5.02
C GLN A 141 -29.47 34.78 -4.02
N ARG A 142 -30.03 35.74 -3.26
CA ARG A 142 -31.18 35.50 -2.38
C ARG A 142 -32.44 35.18 -3.17
N SER A 143 -32.68 35.84 -4.31
CA SER A 143 -33.86 35.57 -5.13
C SER A 143 -33.89 34.17 -5.74
N TRP A 144 -32.73 33.54 -5.99
CA TRP A 144 -32.64 32.14 -6.42
C TRP A 144 -32.87 31.12 -5.28
N ARG A 145 -32.99 31.58 -4.03
CA ARG A 145 -33.16 30.74 -2.82
C ARG A 145 -34.32 31.22 -1.94
N PRO A 146 -35.56 31.28 -2.47
CA PRO A 146 -36.70 31.91 -1.77
C PRO A 146 -37.13 31.21 -0.47
N HIS A 147 -36.73 29.96 -0.24
CA HIS A 147 -37.07 29.17 0.95
C HIS A 147 -35.87 28.95 1.90
N SER A 148 -34.81 29.75 1.78
CA SER A 148 -33.61 29.63 2.61
C SER A 148 -33.44 30.87 3.48
N ASP A 149 -33.43 30.67 4.80
CA ASP A 149 -33.08 31.71 5.78
C ASP A 149 -31.56 32.01 5.81
N GLU A 150 -30.77 31.32 4.99
CA GLU A 150 -29.33 31.48 4.95
C GLU A 150 -28.98 32.82 4.31
N THR A 151 -28.43 33.74 5.09
CA THR A 151 -28.12 35.12 4.68
C THR A 151 -26.70 35.29 4.12
N HIS A 152 -25.89 34.23 4.17
CA HIS A 152 -24.46 34.24 3.87
C HIS A 152 -24.08 32.97 3.12
N LYS A 153 -23.03 33.04 2.30
CA LYS A 153 -22.34 31.86 1.78
C LYS A 153 -20.95 31.76 2.37
N TRP A 154 -20.42 30.54 2.39
CA TRP A 154 -19.01 30.31 2.73
C TRP A 154 -18.16 30.46 1.47
N ASP A 155 -17.13 31.28 1.56
CA ASP A 155 -16.14 31.46 0.51
C ASP A 155 -14.73 31.17 1.03
N MET A 156 -13.85 30.73 0.14
CA MET A 156 -12.46 30.38 0.46
C MET A 156 -11.54 31.46 -0.06
N GLN A 157 -11.15 32.38 0.84
CA GLN A 157 -10.30 33.50 0.48
C GLN A 157 -8.81 33.19 0.71
N PRO A 158 -7.92 33.56 -0.23
CA PRO A 158 -6.48 33.45 -0.05
C PRO A 158 -6.00 34.32 1.12
N THR A 159 -5.10 33.80 1.97
CA THR A 159 -4.60 34.55 3.13
C THR A 159 -3.23 35.19 2.91
N GLY A 160 -2.58 35.02 1.77
CA GLY A 160 -1.20 35.49 1.57
C GLY A 160 -0.12 34.55 2.14
N PHE A 161 -0.47 33.71 3.11
CA PHE A 161 0.44 32.77 3.77
C PHE A 161 0.58 31.45 3.00
N LEU A 162 1.80 30.90 2.99
CA LEU A 162 2.10 29.62 2.36
C LEU A 162 2.13 28.47 3.37
N ILE A 163 1.86 27.27 2.85
CA ILE A 163 1.93 26.01 3.57
C ILE A 163 2.76 25.04 2.72
N PHE A 164 3.88 24.59 3.27
CA PHE A 164 4.68 23.50 2.72
C PHE A 164 4.39 22.22 3.49
N GLU A 165 4.15 21.11 2.78
CA GLU A 165 3.80 19.83 3.37
C GLU A 165 4.50 18.67 2.67
N ILE A 166 4.91 17.69 3.47
CA ILE A 166 5.25 16.34 3.01
C ILE A 166 3.95 15.53 3.02
N LYS A 167 3.49 15.13 1.84
CA LYS A 167 2.26 14.32 1.65
C LYS A 167 2.49 12.84 1.88
N SER A 168 3.70 12.36 1.58
CA SER A 168 4.06 10.96 1.82
C SER A 168 4.00 10.61 3.31
N TYR A 169 3.63 9.36 3.59
CA TYR A 169 3.73 8.84 4.94
C TYR A 169 5.21 8.64 5.32
N VAL A 170 5.64 9.35 6.34
CA VAL A 170 6.97 9.24 6.95
C VAL A 170 6.78 9.02 8.45
N SER A 171 7.58 8.15 9.06
CA SER A 171 7.57 7.96 10.51
C SER A 171 8.13 9.19 11.24
N SER A 172 7.77 9.35 12.51
CA SER A 172 8.45 10.27 13.44
C SER A 172 9.97 10.00 13.44
N PRO A 173 10.87 11.00 13.59
CA PRO A 173 10.69 12.35 14.16
C PRO A 173 10.63 13.53 13.16
N VAL A 174 10.46 13.25 11.87
CA VAL A 174 10.53 14.28 10.81
C VAL A 174 9.33 15.23 10.84
N GLN A 175 9.59 16.53 10.72
CA GLN A 175 8.53 17.54 10.58
C GLN A 175 7.88 17.40 9.20
N LYS A 176 6.54 17.39 9.16
CA LYS A 176 5.79 17.21 7.91
C LYS A 176 5.22 18.49 7.33
N ASN A 177 4.96 19.50 8.16
CA ASN A 177 4.22 20.70 7.76
C ASN A 177 4.94 21.95 8.27
N TRP A 178 5.07 22.94 7.40
CA TRP A 178 5.55 24.28 7.71
C TRP A 178 4.47 25.26 7.25
N VAL A 179 3.90 25.97 8.21
CA VAL A 179 2.79 26.89 7.98
C VAL A 179 3.29 28.28 8.31
N GLU A 180 3.27 29.15 7.31
CA GLU A 180 3.62 30.55 7.52
C GLU A 180 2.66 31.23 8.48
N ASN A 181 3.22 32.17 9.22
CA ASN A 181 2.49 33.07 10.08
C ASN A 181 3.10 34.49 9.96
N GLN A 182 2.68 35.40 10.83
CA GLN A 182 3.14 36.79 10.78
C GLN A 182 4.63 36.94 11.12
N SER A 183 5.18 36.02 11.94
CA SER A 183 6.55 36.07 12.43
C SER A 183 7.53 35.21 11.61
N VAL A 184 7.04 34.12 11.01
CA VAL A 184 7.87 33.13 10.31
C VAL A 184 7.43 33.02 8.84
N ARG A 185 8.39 33.27 7.95
CA ARG A 185 8.26 33.16 6.50
C ARG A 185 8.94 31.88 6.00
N LEU A 186 8.40 31.30 4.93
CA LEU A 186 8.88 30.02 4.42
C LEU A 186 10.26 30.14 3.74
N GLU A 187 10.60 31.32 3.23
CA GLU A 187 11.92 31.63 2.67
C GLU A 187 13.02 31.41 3.71
N ASP A 188 12.78 31.80 4.96
CA ASP A 188 13.74 31.67 6.06
C ASP A 188 13.84 30.22 6.56
N GLU A 189 12.75 29.46 6.44
CA GLU A 189 12.65 28.05 6.85
C GLU A 189 13.26 27.09 5.82
N LEU A 190 13.61 27.53 4.61
CA LEU A 190 14.16 26.63 3.58
C LEU A 190 15.44 25.91 4.04
N GLY A 191 16.26 26.57 4.86
CA GLY A 191 17.46 25.99 5.45
C GLY A 191 17.16 24.80 6.38
N LEU A 192 15.97 24.75 6.98
CA LEU A 192 15.51 23.64 7.84
C LEU A 192 14.72 22.60 7.03
N ILE A 193 13.96 23.05 6.02
CA ILE A 193 13.16 22.19 5.17
C ILE A 193 14.04 21.21 4.39
N VAL A 194 15.12 21.69 3.74
CA VAL A 194 15.96 20.84 2.88
C VAL A 194 16.57 19.65 3.64
N PRO A 195 17.29 19.84 4.77
CA PRO A 195 17.83 18.71 5.53
C PRO A 195 16.74 17.76 6.04
N ASN A 196 15.60 18.31 6.47
CA ASN A 196 14.48 17.48 6.95
C ASN A 196 13.85 16.64 5.82
N LEU A 197 13.85 17.10 4.56
CA LEU A 197 13.42 16.31 3.41
C LEU A 197 14.35 15.12 3.13
N PHE A 198 15.66 15.30 3.24
CA PHE A 198 16.62 14.19 3.11
C PHE A 198 16.52 13.20 4.27
N ALA A 199 16.33 13.68 5.50
CA ALA A 199 16.01 12.81 6.63
C ALA A 199 14.71 12.01 6.40
N ALA A 200 13.69 12.65 5.82
CA ALA A 200 12.45 11.98 5.44
C ALA A 200 12.67 10.87 4.40
N LEU A 201 13.45 11.14 3.36
CA LEU A 201 13.81 10.16 2.33
C LEU A 201 14.53 8.94 2.91
N GLN A 202 15.44 9.14 3.87
CA GLN A 202 16.09 8.03 4.57
C GLN A 202 15.10 7.14 5.33
N LEU A 203 14.14 7.73 6.04
CA LEU A 203 13.09 6.96 6.73
C LEU A 203 12.18 6.20 5.75
N VAL A 204 11.89 6.78 4.59
CA VAL A 204 11.16 6.11 3.51
C VAL A 204 11.95 4.90 3.00
N ARG A 205 13.27 5.08 2.77
CA ARG A 205 14.18 4.01 2.36
C ARG A 205 14.22 2.85 3.37
N GLU A 206 14.37 3.16 4.65
CA GLU A 206 14.38 2.14 5.71
C GLU A 206 13.05 1.39 5.78
N SER A 207 11.94 2.12 5.71
CA SER A 207 10.60 1.54 5.71
C SER A 207 10.35 0.65 4.50
N ARG A 208 10.94 0.97 3.34
CA ARG A 208 10.89 0.12 2.15
C ARG A 208 11.67 -1.18 2.38
N LEU A 209 12.92 -1.09 2.84
CA LEU A 209 13.76 -2.25 3.08
C LEU A 209 13.14 -3.24 4.07
N LEU A 210 12.52 -2.75 5.14
CA LEU A 210 11.80 -3.59 6.10
C LEU A 210 10.61 -4.32 5.46
N ARG A 211 9.80 -3.62 4.66
CA ARG A 211 8.68 -4.23 3.95
C ARG A 211 9.13 -5.27 2.93
N GLU A 212 10.24 -5.03 2.23
CA GLU A 212 10.82 -5.98 1.28
C GLU A 212 11.32 -7.25 1.99
N GLU A 213 11.97 -7.10 3.15
CA GLU A 213 12.43 -8.24 3.96
C GLU A 213 11.25 -9.04 4.54
N ASP A 214 10.24 -8.37 5.10
CA ASP A 214 9.05 -9.02 5.63
C ASP A 214 8.28 -9.76 4.55
N SER A 215 8.17 -9.16 3.35
CA SER A 215 7.56 -9.81 2.18
C SER A 215 8.31 -11.07 1.77
N ARG A 216 9.65 -11.02 1.75
CA ARG A 216 10.49 -12.19 1.46
C ARG A 216 10.28 -13.31 2.48
N ARG A 217 10.30 -12.96 3.78
CA ARG A 217 10.06 -13.91 4.88
C ARG A 217 8.65 -14.50 4.84
N TYR A 218 7.66 -13.71 4.43
CA TYR A 218 6.28 -14.18 4.27
C TYR A 218 6.16 -15.16 3.10
N GLN A 219 6.74 -14.82 1.94
CA GLN A 219 6.74 -15.71 0.76
C GLN A 219 7.42 -17.05 1.06
N GLN A 220 8.58 -17.04 1.74
CA GLN A 220 9.26 -18.28 2.12
C GLN A 220 8.39 -19.15 3.04
N ARG A 221 7.78 -18.57 4.07
CA ARG A 221 6.86 -19.30 4.97
C ARG A 221 5.66 -19.88 4.24
N GLN A 222 5.11 -19.17 3.26
CA GLN A 222 4.00 -19.67 2.44
C GLN A 222 4.43 -20.89 1.59
N LEU A 223 5.62 -20.87 1.00
CA LEU A 223 6.16 -21.99 0.25
C LEU A 223 6.41 -23.21 1.15
N GLU A 224 7.04 -23.01 2.31
CA GLU A 224 7.29 -24.08 3.28
C GLU A 224 5.97 -24.71 3.77
N ALA A 225 4.97 -23.88 4.10
CA ALA A 225 3.66 -24.37 4.51
C ALA A 225 2.91 -25.08 3.37
N ALA A 226 3.09 -24.67 2.11
CA ALA A 226 2.51 -25.36 0.96
C ALA A 226 3.14 -26.76 0.77
N VAL A 227 4.47 -26.85 0.84
CA VAL A 227 5.19 -28.13 0.75
C VAL A 227 4.82 -29.06 1.90
N ALA A 228 4.75 -28.56 3.13
CA ALA A 228 4.34 -29.35 4.29
C ALA A 228 2.91 -29.87 4.15
N ARG A 229 1.98 -29.04 3.68
CA ARG A 229 0.58 -29.45 3.40
C ARG A 229 0.51 -30.53 2.33
N GLN A 230 1.30 -30.41 1.27
CA GLN A 230 1.34 -31.42 0.21
C GLN A 230 1.87 -32.76 0.76
N ARG A 231 2.97 -32.74 1.52
CA ARG A 231 3.51 -33.94 2.15
C ARG A 231 2.50 -34.61 3.09
N TRP A 232 1.83 -33.82 3.92
CA TRP A 232 0.78 -34.31 4.81
C TRP A 232 -0.37 -34.95 4.03
N ALA A 233 -0.83 -34.32 2.95
CA ALA A 233 -1.90 -34.86 2.11
C ALA A 233 -1.48 -36.17 1.42
N ASP A 234 -0.25 -36.26 0.93
CA ASP A 234 0.28 -37.48 0.31
C ASP A 234 0.43 -38.60 1.34
N GLU A 235 0.87 -38.29 2.55
CA GLU A 235 0.97 -39.24 3.66
C GLU A 235 -0.40 -39.71 4.15
N GLN A 236 -1.38 -38.80 4.22
CA GLN A 236 -2.76 -39.15 4.56
C GLN A 236 -3.36 -40.10 3.52
N LYS A 237 -3.16 -39.84 2.22
CA LYS A 237 -3.60 -40.76 1.16
C LYS A 237 -2.98 -42.15 1.31
N ARG A 238 -1.67 -42.22 1.60
CA ARG A 238 -0.99 -43.50 1.83
C ARG A 238 -1.54 -44.22 3.05
N TRP A 239 -1.82 -43.49 4.13
CA TRP A 239 -2.43 -44.04 5.34
C TRP A 239 -3.84 -44.56 5.08
N ASP A 240 -4.68 -43.78 4.40
CA ASP A 240 -6.05 -44.18 4.06
C ASP A 240 -6.06 -45.44 3.18
N SER A 241 -5.15 -45.52 2.20
CA SER A 241 -4.97 -46.73 1.39
C SER A 241 -4.53 -47.94 2.23
N LEU A 242 -3.60 -47.76 3.17
CA LEU A 242 -3.15 -48.83 4.06
C LEU A 242 -4.29 -49.35 4.94
N VAL A 243 -5.07 -48.44 5.53
CA VAL A 243 -6.24 -48.77 6.36
C VAL A 243 -7.27 -49.54 5.54
N GLN A 244 -7.55 -49.10 4.32
CA GLN A 244 -8.47 -49.80 3.41
C GLN A 244 -7.99 -51.22 3.13
N ILE A 245 -6.70 -51.40 2.77
CA ILE A 245 -6.11 -52.73 2.52
C ILE A 245 -6.23 -53.63 3.77
N ALA A 246 -6.01 -53.08 4.97
CA ALA A 246 -6.14 -53.83 6.21
C ALA A 246 -7.60 -54.24 6.50
N HIS A 247 -8.57 -53.37 6.23
CA HIS A 247 -9.99 -53.69 6.32
C HIS A 247 -10.38 -54.80 5.33
N ASP A 248 -10.02 -54.65 4.06
CA ASP A 248 -10.32 -55.64 3.01
C ASP A 248 -9.72 -57.02 3.35
N TRP A 249 -8.49 -57.03 3.89
CA TRP A 249 -7.85 -58.25 4.36
C TRP A 249 -8.61 -58.90 5.52
N LYS A 250 -9.04 -58.12 6.52
CA LYS A 250 -9.78 -58.63 7.68
C LYS A 250 -11.15 -59.17 7.28
N ASP A 251 -11.88 -58.44 6.44
CA ASP A 251 -13.20 -58.86 5.95
C ASP A 251 -13.09 -60.17 5.17
N ARG A 252 -12.01 -60.34 4.39
CA ARG A 252 -11.72 -61.62 3.73
C ARG A 252 -11.45 -62.76 4.70
N GLN A 253 -10.65 -62.54 5.75
CA GLN A 253 -10.41 -63.57 6.77
C GLN A 253 -11.73 -63.97 7.44
N LEU A 254 -12.58 -63.01 7.79
CA LEU A 254 -13.90 -63.29 8.37
C LEU A 254 -14.78 -64.12 7.45
N VAL A 255 -14.85 -63.80 6.15
CA VAL A 255 -15.60 -64.62 5.18
C VAL A 255 -15.02 -66.03 5.07
N LEU A 256 -13.69 -66.19 5.03
CA LEU A 256 -13.06 -67.51 4.96
C LEU A 256 -13.26 -68.34 6.23
N GLU A 257 -13.18 -67.73 7.41
CA GLU A 257 -13.48 -68.37 8.69
C GLU A 257 -14.95 -68.77 8.77
N PHE A 258 -15.86 -67.89 8.35
CA PHE A 258 -17.29 -68.18 8.26
C PHE A 258 -17.55 -69.38 7.34
N LEU A 259 -17.01 -69.39 6.12
CA LEU A 259 -17.14 -70.52 5.19
C LEU A 259 -16.61 -71.83 5.80
N ARG A 260 -15.45 -71.80 6.47
CA ARG A 260 -14.90 -72.98 7.15
C ARG A 260 -15.79 -73.50 8.27
N SER A 261 -16.44 -72.61 9.03
CA SER A 261 -17.38 -73.00 10.08
C SER A 261 -18.62 -73.70 9.51
N GLN A 262 -19.16 -73.19 8.41
CA GLN A 262 -20.35 -73.74 7.75
C GLN A 262 -20.09 -75.08 7.03
N MET A 263 -18.88 -75.29 6.48
CA MET A 263 -18.50 -76.57 5.88
C MET A 263 -18.37 -77.74 6.87
N ASN A 264 -18.32 -77.47 8.18
CA ASN A 264 -18.26 -78.50 9.21
C ASN A 264 -19.65 -78.85 9.80
N GLU A 265 -20.72 -78.17 9.40
CA GLU A 265 -22.11 -78.49 9.77
C GLU A 265 -22.83 -79.21 8.63
N PRO A 266 -23.53 -80.34 8.89
CA PRO A 266 -24.12 -81.19 7.84
C PRO A 266 -25.33 -80.58 7.08
N ASP A 267 -25.88 -79.44 7.52
CA ASP A 267 -27.02 -78.73 6.89
C ASP A 267 -26.79 -77.21 6.72
N GLY A 268 -25.58 -76.70 6.99
CA GLY A 268 -25.33 -75.25 7.11
C GLY A 268 -25.30 -74.47 5.78
N ILE A 269 -24.97 -75.14 4.67
CA ILE A 269 -24.69 -74.50 3.38
C ILE A 269 -25.95 -74.43 2.48
N THR A 270 -26.95 -75.29 2.71
CA THR A 270 -28.16 -75.44 1.89
C THR A 270 -29.06 -74.19 1.90
N ALA A 271 -28.95 -73.33 2.91
CA ALA A 271 -29.73 -72.08 3.03
C ALA A 271 -29.11 -70.89 2.27
N LEU A 272 -27.81 -70.95 1.92
CA LEU A 272 -27.04 -69.84 1.33
C LEU A 272 -26.70 -70.05 -0.16
N THR A 273 -26.82 -71.28 -0.65
CA THR A 273 -26.44 -71.73 -2.00
C THR A 273 -27.46 -71.40 -3.09
N GLY A 274 -28.71 -71.10 -2.72
CA GLY A 274 -29.77 -70.79 -3.68
C GLY A 274 -30.02 -71.96 -4.64
N GLU A 275 -29.90 -71.71 -5.95
CA GLU A 275 -30.04 -72.73 -7.01
C GLU A 275 -28.70 -73.36 -7.43
N MET A 276 -27.57 -72.93 -6.86
CA MET A 276 -26.24 -73.46 -7.21
C MET A 276 -25.90 -74.69 -6.37
N THR A 277 -25.12 -75.62 -6.94
CA THR A 277 -24.55 -76.71 -6.14
C THR A 277 -23.51 -76.16 -5.15
N GLU A 278 -23.32 -76.85 -4.02
CA GLU A 278 -22.39 -76.39 -2.96
C GLU A 278 -20.96 -76.16 -3.48
N CYS A 279 -20.49 -77.02 -4.41
CA CYS A 279 -19.18 -76.88 -5.02
C CYS A 279 -19.09 -75.64 -5.93
N ASP A 280 -20.09 -75.40 -6.78
CA ASP A 280 -20.11 -74.23 -7.69
C ASP A 280 -20.20 -72.92 -6.91
N TRP A 281 -20.93 -72.91 -5.79
CA TRP A 281 -21.06 -71.72 -4.94
C TRP A 281 -19.76 -71.40 -4.19
N ILE A 282 -19.05 -72.41 -3.68
CA ILE A 282 -17.74 -72.22 -3.04
C ILE A 282 -16.71 -71.70 -4.05
N ASP A 283 -16.66 -72.26 -5.26
CA ASP A 283 -15.76 -71.80 -6.33
C ASP A 283 -16.11 -70.37 -6.77
N TRP A 284 -17.40 -70.01 -6.80
CA TRP A 284 -17.84 -68.63 -7.07
C TRP A 284 -17.40 -67.66 -5.97
N VAL A 285 -17.56 -68.01 -4.69
CA VAL A 285 -17.09 -67.15 -3.58
C VAL A 285 -15.57 -66.99 -3.60
N GLN A 286 -14.82 -68.07 -3.86
CA GLN A 286 -13.36 -68.00 -3.97
C GLN A 286 -12.90 -67.16 -5.17
N SER A 287 -13.54 -67.31 -6.32
CA SER A 287 -13.29 -66.50 -7.52
C SER A 287 -13.60 -65.01 -7.28
N ARG A 288 -14.71 -64.71 -6.58
CA ARG A 288 -15.11 -63.34 -6.24
C ARG A 288 -14.17 -62.69 -5.21
N LEU A 289 -13.69 -63.46 -4.23
CA LEU A 289 -12.63 -63.03 -3.31
C LEU A 289 -11.28 -62.86 -4.01
N GLY A 290 -11.02 -63.60 -5.08
CA GLY A 290 -9.83 -63.47 -5.94
C GLY A 290 -9.84 -62.22 -6.83
N GLN A 291 -10.97 -61.90 -7.46
CA GLN A 291 -11.11 -60.72 -8.33
C GLN A 291 -11.05 -59.38 -7.59
N ALA A 292 -11.38 -59.37 -6.30
CA ALA A 292 -11.24 -58.19 -5.43
C ALA A 292 -9.76 -57.77 -5.18
N LEU A 293 -8.77 -58.62 -5.50
CA LEU A 293 -7.34 -58.28 -5.44
C LEU A 293 -6.78 -57.67 -6.73
N THR A 294 -7.48 -57.80 -7.86
CA THR A 294 -6.98 -57.39 -9.18
C THR A 294 -7.62 -56.11 -9.71
N SER A 295 -8.58 -55.53 -8.96
CA SER A 295 -9.36 -54.36 -9.38
C SER A 295 -9.02 -53.08 -8.60
N THR A 296 -7.91 -53.07 -7.85
CA THR A 296 -7.40 -51.94 -7.05
C THR A 296 -5.96 -51.61 -7.43
#